data_AF-A0A0C1XH71-F1
#
_entry.id   AF-A0A0C1XH71-F1
#
_cell.length_a   1.000
_cell.length_b   1.000
_cell.length_c   1.000
_cell.angle_alpha   90.00
_cell.angle_beta   90.00
_cell.angle_gamma   90.00
#
_symmetry.space_group_name_H-M   'P 1'
#
loop_
_entity.id
_entity.type
_entity.pdbx_description
1 polymer ?
#
loop_
_entity_poly.entity_id
_entity_poly.type
_entity_poly.pdbx_seq_one_letter_code
_entity_poly.pdbx_strand_id
1 'polypeptide(L)'
;MPGDSAVTAGQQRPRDVVADALRTDISEGALRVGERIPTQAELSERYSVPRGAVRRALEILEHEGLIKRAQQGTPPTVARTTPVPAAGQDPDQDEAPPPKRHSPRPAGVFLGERVAQYFQRRVVTIDAYCLNGETLASALAGPLVALGTAGVPTPERIAVRVLLPDPDAPLALPQVVGEPGNTRPRERLRETTGHIFGSLRHSLRMLKVRGLVPEVTVEARKVSISPTQKVYILNGEEVLAGHYHVQSRRVDLDRDEPIEIYDVLGVEGMLFRHTAVDEDKVTAAYVEQTQKWFDSLWHTIAVPWDSS
;
A
#
# COMPACT_ATOMS: atom_id res chain seq x y z
N MET A 1 47.51 2.66 8.80
CA MET A 1 46.70 1.44 8.86
C MET A 1 45.28 1.78 8.42
N PRO A 2 44.92 1.57 7.15
CA PRO A 2 43.53 1.68 6.71
C PRO A 2 42.84 0.32 6.86
N GLY A 3 41.72 0.30 7.56
CA GLY A 3 40.83 -0.86 7.66
C GLY A 3 39.80 -0.80 6.54
N ASP A 4 39.84 -1.81 5.69
CA ASP A 4 39.01 -1.99 4.51
C ASP A 4 37.56 -2.33 4.90
N SER A 5 36.62 -1.71 4.17
CA SER A 5 35.18 -1.86 4.36
C SER A 5 34.67 -2.94 3.41
N ALA A 6 34.25 -4.09 3.93
CA ALA A 6 33.57 -5.13 3.17
C ALA A 6 32.05 -5.10 3.42
N VAL A 7 31.37 -4.64 2.37
CA VAL A 7 29.94 -4.63 2.07
C VAL A 7 29.23 -5.93 2.49
N THR A 8 28.18 -5.84 3.33
CA THR A 8 27.25 -6.95 3.58
C THR A 8 26.10 -6.87 2.59
N ALA A 9 26.27 -7.47 1.41
CA ALA A 9 25.16 -7.73 0.49
C ALA A 9 24.18 -8.70 1.17
N GLY A 10 22.89 -8.34 1.19
CA GLY A 10 21.83 -9.08 1.87
C GLY A 10 21.75 -10.53 1.38
N GLN A 11 22.16 -11.47 2.22
CA GLN A 11 22.07 -12.89 1.91
C GLN A 11 20.59 -13.30 2.02
N GLN A 12 19.97 -13.56 0.87
CA GLN A 12 18.57 -13.97 0.73
C GLN A 12 18.31 -15.17 1.64
N ARG A 13 17.29 -15.07 2.49
CA ARG A 13 17.10 -16.06 3.57
C ARG A 13 16.73 -17.40 2.94
N PRO A 14 17.19 -18.55 3.46
CA PRO A 14 16.96 -19.87 2.85
C PRO A 14 15.48 -20.22 2.57
N ARG A 15 14.55 -19.66 3.35
CA ARG A 15 13.10 -19.84 3.13
C ARG A 15 12.58 -19.06 1.92
N ASP A 16 13.17 -17.90 1.64
CA ASP A 16 12.75 -17.00 0.57
C ASP A 16 13.22 -17.60 -0.77
N VAL A 17 14.43 -18.18 -0.81
CA VAL A 17 14.96 -18.93 -1.97
C VAL A 17 14.04 -20.10 -2.38
N VAL A 18 13.54 -20.88 -1.40
CA VAL A 18 12.65 -22.02 -1.68
C VAL A 18 11.26 -21.54 -2.11
N ALA A 19 10.73 -20.48 -1.51
CA ALA A 19 9.45 -19.92 -1.90
C ALA A 19 9.51 -19.34 -3.33
N ASP A 20 10.58 -18.62 -3.65
CA ASP A 20 10.82 -18.02 -4.97
C ASP A 20 10.92 -19.10 -6.05
N ALA A 21 11.70 -20.15 -5.82
CA ALA A 21 11.84 -21.26 -6.77
C ALA A 21 10.50 -21.98 -7.03
N LEU A 22 9.72 -22.25 -5.98
CA LEU A 22 8.42 -22.88 -6.12
C LEU A 22 7.37 -21.95 -6.77
N ARG A 23 7.44 -20.62 -6.56
CA ARG A 23 6.61 -19.66 -7.30
C ARG A 23 6.91 -19.70 -8.78
N THR A 24 8.18 -19.73 -9.15
CA THR A 24 8.61 -19.86 -10.55
C THR A 24 8.09 -21.16 -11.15
N ASP A 25 8.31 -22.30 -10.50
CA ASP A 25 7.85 -23.62 -10.98
C ASP A 25 6.32 -23.68 -11.16
N ILE A 26 5.54 -23.04 -10.29
CA ILE A 26 4.07 -22.96 -10.42
C ILE A 26 3.67 -22.01 -11.57
N SER A 27 4.35 -20.87 -11.72
CA SER A 27 4.04 -19.87 -12.74
C SER A 27 4.43 -20.29 -14.16
N GLU A 28 5.53 -21.04 -14.29
CA GLU A 28 6.02 -21.59 -15.56
C GLU A 28 5.33 -22.91 -15.94
N GLY A 29 4.44 -23.42 -15.07
CA GLY A 29 3.64 -24.62 -15.31
C GLY A 29 4.40 -25.94 -15.15
N ALA A 30 5.59 -25.91 -14.55
CA ALA A 30 6.36 -27.09 -14.18
C ALA A 30 5.69 -27.88 -13.04
N LEU A 31 4.94 -27.19 -12.17
CA LEU A 31 4.01 -27.79 -11.20
C LEU A 31 2.57 -27.40 -11.58
N ARG A 32 1.79 -28.36 -12.07
CA ARG A 32 0.44 -28.11 -12.57
C ARG A 32 -0.56 -27.97 -11.43
N VAL A 33 -1.61 -27.19 -11.68
CA VAL A 33 -2.74 -27.06 -10.75
C VAL A 33 -3.34 -28.44 -10.41
N GLY A 34 -3.44 -28.75 -9.12
CA GLY A 34 -3.87 -30.05 -8.59
C GLY A 34 -2.74 -31.07 -8.40
N GLU A 35 -1.54 -30.79 -8.89
CA GLU A 35 -0.37 -31.65 -8.70
C GLU A 35 0.13 -31.60 -7.25
N ARG A 36 0.65 -32.72 -6.77
CA ARG A 36 1.21 -32.81 -5.42
C ARG A 36 2.56 -32.12 -5.39
N ILE A 37 2.71 -31.21 -4.44
CA ILE A 37 4.02 -30.61 -4.16
C ILE A 37 4.89 -31.69 -3.51
N PRO A 38 6.18 -31.78 -3.89
CA PRO A 38 7.13 -32.65 -3.22
C PRO A 38 7.11 -32.42 -1.69
N THR A 39 7.34 -33.49 -0.94
CA THR A 39 7.31 -33.46 0.52
C THR A 39 8.39 -32.54 1.09
N GLN A 40 8.24 -32.12 2.35
CA GLN A 40 9.25 -31.27 3.00
C GLN A 40 10.64 -31.93 3.05
N ALA A 41 10.72 -33.26 3.05
CA ALA A 41 11.98 -33.98 3.01
C ALA A 41 12.65 -33.88 1.62
N GLU A 42 11.88 -34.09 0.55
CA GLU A 42 12.35 -34.00 -0.83
C GLU A 42 12.75 -32.56 -1.21
N LEU A 43 12.00 -31.56 -0.75
CA LEU A 43 12.35 -30.15 -0.96
C LEU A 43 13.59 -29.74 -0.14
N SER A 44 13.74 -30.29 1.07
CA SER A 44 14.92 -30.04 1.91
C SER A 44 16.19 -30.58 1.26
N GLU A 45 16.11 -31.76 0.64
CA GLU A 45 17.21 -32.36 -0.12
C GLU A 45 17.47 -31.62 -1.44
N ARG A 46 16.43 -31.34 -2.23
CA ARG A 46 16.53 -30.67 -3.54
C ARG A 46 17.16 -29.28 -3.46
N TYR A 47 16.82 -28.52 -2.41
CA TYR A 47 17.33 -27.16 -2.23
C TYR A 47 18.44 -27.07 -1.17
N SER A 48 18.87 -28.20 -0.60
CA SER A 48 19.90 -28.25 0.46
C SER A 48 19.65 -27.26 1.62
N VAL A 49 18.38 -27.14 2.04
CA VAL A 49 17.96 -26.25 3.14
C VAL A 49 17.36 -27.02 4.31
N PRO A 50 17.42 -26.51 5.55
CA PRO A 50 16.77 -27.15 6.69
C PRO A 50 15.24 -27.28 6.50
N ARG A 51 14.63 -28.38 6.94
CA ARG A 51 13.17 -28.61 6.87
C ARG A 51 12.34 -27.46 7.45
N GLY A 52 12.83 -26.78 8.49
CA GLY A 52 12.17 -25.60 9.07
C GLY A 52 12.16 -24.35 8.18
N ALA A 53 13.07 -24.24 7.20
CA ALA A 53 13.03 -23.22 6.16
C ALA A 53 12.01 -23.58 5.07
N VAL A 54 11.98 -24.86 4.66
CA VAL A 54 10.98 -25.39 3.71
C VAL A 54 9.56 -25.23 4.26
N ARG A 55 9.33 -25.56 5.53
CA ARG A 55 8.01 -25.39 6.17
C ARG A 55 7.53 -23.94 6.10
N ARG A 56 8.42 -22.99 6.39
CA ARG A 56 8.12 -21.55 6.30
C ARG A 56 7.89 -21.09 4.86
N ALA A 57 8.62 -21.65 3.89
CA ALA A 57 8.39 -21.37 2.48
C ALA A 57 7.00 -21.85 2.02
N LEU A 58 6.58 -23.05 2.44
CA LEU A 58 5.24 -23.56 2.14
C LEU A 58 4.14 -22.75 2.85
N GLU A 59 4.37 -22.28 4.08
CA GLU A 59 3.44 -21.36 4.77
C GLU A 59 3.25 -20.04 4.01
N ILE A 60 4.33 -19.49 3.43
CA ILE A 60 4.29 -18.29 2.59
C ILE A 60 3.42 -18.56 1.34
N LEU A 61 3.69 -19.65 0.62
CA LEU A 61 2.94 -20.02 -0.59
C LEU A 61 1.46 -20.31 -0.33
N GLU A 62 1.14 -20.84 0.85
CA GLU A 62 -0.22 -21.10 1.29
C GLU A 62 -0.96 -19.80 1.59
N HIS A 63 -0.29 -18.87 2.28
CA HIS A 63 -0.82 -17.53 2.54
C HIS A 63 -1.00 -16.71 1.24
N GLU A 64 -0.12 -16.94 0.25
CA GLU A 64 -0.23 -16.38 -1.11
C GLU A 64 -1.34 -17.07 -1.94
N GLY A 65 -1.96 -18.14 -1.42
CA GLY A 65 -3.05 -18.86 -2.09
C GLY A 65 -2.60 -19.75 -3.26
N LEU A 66 -1.28 -19.91 -3.45
CA LEU A 66 -0.69 -20.70 -4.54
C LEU A 66 -0.76 -22.20 -4.26
N ILE A 67 -0.84 -22.58 -2.98
CA ILE A 67 -0.92 -23.97 -2.55
C ILE A 67 -2.02 -24.13 -1.50
N LYS A 68 -2.67 -25.30 -1.42
CA LYS A 68 -3.66 -25.60 -0.37
C LYS A 68 -3.16 -26.76 0.49
N ARG A 69 -3.26 -26.62 1.82
CA ARG A 69 -3.13 -27.76 2.72
C ARG A 69 -4.35 -28.68 2.59
N ALA A 70 -4.11 -29.96 2.36
CA ALA A 70 -5.09 -30.99 2.67
C ALA A 70 -5.07 -31.27 4.18
N GLN A 71 -6.22 -31.57 4.78
CA GLN A 71 -6.28 -31.99 6.19
C GLN A 71 -5.45 -33.25 6.42
N GLN A 72 -4.75 -33.26 7.57
CA GLN A 72 -3.95 -34.31 8.20
C GLN A 72 -3.50 -35.51 7.33
N GLY A 73 -2.21 -35.52 6.95
CA GLY A 73 -1.49 -36.74 6.51
C GLY A 73 -1.21 -36.90 5.01
N THR A 74 -1.51 -35.93 4.15
CA THR A 74 -1.24 -36.02 2.69
C THR A 74 -0.44 -34.79 2.19
N PRO A 75 0.47 -34.92 1.20
CA PRO A 75 1.27 -33.80 0.69
C PRO A 75 0.38 -32.66 0.13
N PRO A 76 0.80 -31.39 0.30
CA PRO A 76 0.03 -30.25 -0.20
C PRO A 76 -0.12 -30.30 -1.73
N THR A 77 -1.27 -29.87 -2.25
CA THR A 77 -1.55 -29.83 -3.69
C THR A 77 -1.67 -28.40 -4.19
N VAL A 78 -1.27 -28.16 -5.44
CA VAL A 78 -1.39 -26.85 -6.10
C VAL A 78 -2.88 -26.49 -6.21
N ALA A 79 -3.27 -25.32 -5.72
CA ALA A 79 -4.68 -24.94 -5.60
C ALA A 79 -5.29 -24.51 -6.94
N ARG A 80 -6.56 -24.90 -7.20
CA ARG A 80 -7.35 -24.39 -8.34
C ARG A 80 -7.43 -22.85 -8.32
N THR A 81 -6.90 -22.21 -9.37
CA THR A 81 -7.64 -21.19 -10.11
C THR A 81 -8.85 -21.90 -10.75
N THR A 82 -10.06 -21.46 -10.44
CA THR A 82 -11.28 -22.10 -10.98
C THR A 82 -11.53 -21.60 -12.41
N PRO A 83 -11.67 -22.48 -13.41
CA PRO A 83 -12.47 -22.20 -14.61
C PRO A 83 -13.94 -22.48 -14.26
N VAL A 84 -14.83 -21.51 -14.48
CA VAL A 84 -16.28 -21.73 -14.43
C VAL A 84 -16.70 -22.35 -15.78
N PRO A 85 -17.43 -23.47 -15.81
CA PRO A 85 -18.03 -23.99 -17.04
C PRO A 85 -19.35 -23.28 -17.34
N ALA A 86 -19.55 -22.87 -18.60
CA ALA A 86 -20.87 -22.51 -19.12
C ALA A 86 -21.44 -23.72 -19.88
N ALA A 87 -22.60 -24.22 -19.44
CA ALA A 87 -23.51 -24.98 -20.28
C ALA A 87 -24.90 -24.36 -20.11
N GLY A 88 -25.38 -23.75 -21.18
CA GLY A 88 -26.63 -23.00 -21.25
C GLY A 88 -26.49 -21.90 -22.29
N GLN A 89 -26.77 -22.23 -23.55
CA GLN A 89 -26.77 -21.31 -24.67
C GLN A 89 -27.88 -20.27 -24.48
N ASP A 90 -27.53 -18.99 -24.58
CA ASP A 90 -28.46 -17.91 -24.90
C ASP A 90 -27.82 -17.06 -26.01
N PRO A 91 -28.39 -16.99 -27.23
CA PRO A 91 -27.76 -16.36 -28.37
C PRO A 91 -28.17 -14.89 -28.49
N ASP A 92 -27.65 -14.03 -27.61
CA ASP A 92 -27.50 -12.58 -27.83
C ASP A 92 -26.99 -11.93 -26.53
N GLN A 93 -25.68 -11.61 -26.46
CA GLN A 93 -25.11 -10.46 -25.73
C GLN A 93 -23.58 -10.46 -25.69
N ASP A 94 -23.01 -9.48 -26.39
CA ASP A 94 -21.83 -8.67 -26.10
C ASP A 94 -20.58 -9.32 -25.46
N GLU A 95 -19.54 -9.35 -26.29
CA GLU A 95 -18.14 -9.67 -26.06
C GLU A 95 -17.61 -9.10 -24.71
N ALA A 96 -17.20 -9.99 -23.79
CA ALA A 96 -16.61 -9.59 -22.52
C ALA A 96 -15.29 -8.80 -22.76
N PRO A 97 -15.10 -7.63 -22.13
CA PRO A 97 -13.90 -6.84 -22.35
C PRO A 97 -12.64 -7.55 -21.85
N PRO A 98 -11.46 -7.27 -22.44
CA PRO A 98 -10.20 -7.90 -22.06
C PRO A 98 -9.83 -7.63 -20.59
N PRO A 99 -9.08 -8.53 -19.92
CA PRO A 99 -8.74 -8.40 -18.50
C PRO A 99 -7.90 -7.14 -18.21
N LYS A 100 -8.13 -6.55 -17.03
CA LYS A 100 -7.44 -5.34 -16.55
C LYS A 100 -5.91 -5.54 -16.52
N ARG A 101 -5.17 -4.54 -17.01
CA ARG A 101 -3.71 -4.59 -17.25
C ARG A 101 -2.80 -4.47 -16.00
N HIS A 102 -3.34 -4.15 -14.82
CA HIS A 102 -2.53 -3.91 -13.61
C HIS A 102 -3.12 -4.61 -12.38
N SER A 103 -2.35 -5.52 -11.77
CA SER A 103 -2.71 -6.19 -10.53
C SER A 103 -2.61 -5.24 -9.32
N PRO A 104 -3.45 -5.41 -8.27
CA PRO A 104 -3.28 -4.69 -7.01
C PRO A 104 -1.92 -4.99 -6.39
N ARG A 105 -1.31 -4.01 -5.72
CA ARG A 105 0.03 -4.13 -5.14
C ARG A 105 0.11 -3.48 -3.75
N PRO A 106 1.06 -3.87 -2.89
CA PRO A 106 1.24 -3.27 -1.57
C PRO A 106 1.45 -1.75 -1.63
N ALA A 107 0.79 -1.01 -0.74
CA ALA A 107 0.74 0.44 -0.78
C ALA A 107 2.12 1.10 -0.67
N GLY A 108 2.97 0.60 0.22
CA GLY A 108 4.32 1.16 0.45
C GLY A 108 5.21 1.16 -0.79
N VAL A 109 5.11 0.13 -1.64
CA VAL A 109 5.90 0.05 -2.87
C VAL A 109 5.17 0.74 -4.01
N PHE A 110 3.87 0.47 -4.17
CA PHE A 110 3.16 0.89 -5.36
C PHE A 110 3.01 2.41 -5.44
N LEU A 111 2.65 3.07 -4.32
CA LEU A 111 2.53 4.52 -4.31
C LEU A 111 3.87 5.19 -4.58
N GLY A 112 4.97 4.70 -3.98
CA GLY A 112 6.31 5.24 -4.20
C GLY A 112 6.74 5.22 -5.67
N GLU A 113 6.52 4.11 -6.37
CA GLU A 113 6.81 4.01 -7.81
C GLU A 113 6.00 5.00 -8.64
N ARG A 114 4.69 5.14 -8.35
CA ARG A 114 3.82 6.06 -9.10
C ARG A 114 4.21 7.51 -8.85
N VAL A 115 4.40 7.89 -7.58
CA VAL A 115 4.85 9.24 -7.19
C VAL A 115 6.19 9.56 -7.86
N ALA A 116 7.16 8.65 -7.86
CA ALA A 116 8.44 8.86 -8.55
C ALA A 116 8.30 9.12 -10.05
N GLN A 117 7.35 8.46 -10.73
CA GLN A 117 7.07 8.73 -12.14
C GLN A 117 6.44 10.12 -12.34
N TYR A 118 5.50 10.51 -11.49
CA TYR A 118 4.87 11.83 -11.56
C TYR A 118 5.85 12.96 -11.24
N PHE A 119 6.84 12.75 -10.37
CA PHE A 119 7.90 13.73 -10.09
C PHE A 119 8.81 14.04 -11.28
N GLN A 120 8.71 13.31 -12.39
CA GLN A 120 9.37 13.64 -13.66
C GLN A 120 8.57 14.65 -14.50
N ARG A 121 7.34 15.00 -14.09
CA ARG A 121 6.47 15.97 -14.78
C ARG A 121 6.78 17.39 -14.33
N ARG A 122 6.47 18.37 -15.18
CA ARG A 122 6.62 19.81 -14.88
C ARG A 122 5.68 20.27 -13.77
N VAL A 123 4.49 19.68 -13.67
CA VAL A 123 3.50 19.98 -12.64
C VAL A 123 3.13 18.69 -11.94
N VAL A 124 3.20 18.70 -10.62
CA VAL A 124 2.85 17.57 -9.75
C VAL A 124 1.74 18.02 -8.80
N THR A 125 0.61 17.33 -8.81
CA THR A 125 -0.42 17.49 -7.79
C THR A 125 -0.71 16.15 -7.12
N ILE A 126 -0.87 16.17 -5.80
CA ILE A 126 -1.22 14.99 -5.00
C ILE A 126 -2.33 15.36 -4.05
N ASP A 127 -3.48 14.71 -4.20
CA ASP A 127 -4.56 14.75 -3.22
C ASP A 127 -4.61 13.42 -2.48
N ALA A 128 -4.51 13.45 -1.16
CA ALA A 128 -4.43 12.24 -0.33
C ALA A 128 -5.51 12.22 0.74
N TYR A 129 -6.30 11.16 0.79
CA TYR A 129 -7.19 10.83 1.91
C TYR A 129 -6.65 9.60 2.63
N CYS A 130 -6.27 9.74 3.90
CA CYS A 130 -5.62 8.66 4.64
C CYS A 130 -5.73 8.85 6.16
N LEU A 131 -5.41 7.80 6.92
CA LEU A 131 -5.49 7.83 8.38
C LEU A 131 -4.47 8.77 9.03
N ASN A 132 -3.18 8.67 8.69
CA ASN A 132 -2.10 9.38 9.36
C ASN A 132 -1.01 9.96 8.42
N GLY A 133 -1.12 9.74 7.11
CA GLY A 133 -0.15 10.22 6.13
C GLY A 133 1.14 9.40 5.98
N GLU A 134 1.33 8.31 6.73
CA GLU A 134 2.61 7.57 6.77
C GLU A 134 3.02 7.01 5.39
N THR A 135 2.09 6.36 4.70
CA THR A 135 2.34 5.80 3.37
C THR A 135 2.70 6.88 2.35
N LEU A 136 2.06 8.06 2.43
CA LEU A 136 2.37 9.19 1.55
C LEU A 136 3.78 9.73 1.83
N ALA A 137 4.12 9.92 3.11
CA ALA A 137 5.44 10.40 3.51
C ALA A 137 6.55 9.45 3.03
N SER A 138 6.34 8.14 3.19
CA SER A 138 7.26 7.12 2.68
C SER A 138 7.38 7.17 1.14
N ALA A 139 6.28 7.33 0.42
CA ALA A 139 6.29 7.38 -1.03
C ALA A 139 7.02 8.62 -1.59
N LEU A 140 7.00 9.73 -0.86
CA LEU A 140 7.67 10.97 -1.24
C LEU A 140 9.15 11.01 -0.88
N ALA A 141 9.62 10.19 0.08
CA ALA A 141 11.00 10.23 0.56
C ALA A 141 12.04 10.10 -0.57
N GLY A 142 11.89 9.10 -1.44
CA GLY A 142 12.80 8.87 -2.57
C GLY A 142 12.83 10.05 -3.57
N PRO A 143 11.69 10.45 -4.15
CA PRO A 143 11.62 11.57 -5.07
C PRO A 143 12.19 12.88 -4.50
N LEU A 144 11.90 13.19 -3.23
CA LEU A 144 12.41 14.42 -2.59
C LEU A 144 13.94 14.44 -2.45
N VAL A 145 14.56 13.28 -2.20
CA VAL A 145 16.03 13.14 -2.13
C VAL A 145 16.66 13.25 -3.52
N ALA A 146 16.00 12.71 -4.55
CA ALA A 146 16.53 12.72 -5.92
C ALA A 146 16.57 14.13 -6.54
N LEU A 147 15.68 15.04 -6.14
CA LEU A 147 15.63 16.41 -6.67
C LEU A 147 16.94 17.17 -6.42
N GLY A 148 17.48 17.75 -7.48
CA GLY A 148 18.78 18.44 -7.47
C GLY A 148 19.97 17.54 -7.83
N THR A 149 19.75 16.25 -8.08
CA THR A 149 20.76 15.37 -8.68
C THR A 149 20.90 15.65 -10.17
N ALA A 150 22.12 15.65 -10.70
CA ALA A 150 22.39 15.88 -12.11
C ALA A 150 21.62 14.87 -13.00
N GLY A 151 20.93 15.38 -14.02
CA GLY A 151 20.13 14.56 -14.95
C GLY A 151 18.74 14.16 -14.45
N VAL A 152 18.35 14.50 -13.21
CA VAL A 152 17.00 14.27 -12.70
C VAL A 152 16.13 15.50 -13.02
N PRO A 153 14.99 15.34 -13.74
CA PRO A 153 14.06 16.44 -13.98
C PRO A 153 13.52 17.00 -12.66
N THR A 154 13.37 18.33 -12.60
CA THR A 154 12.77 19.03 -11.46
C THR A 154 11.40 19.58 -11.86
N PRO A 155 10.35 19.35 -11.06
CA PRO A 155 9.07 20.00 -11.28
C PRO A 155 9.17 21.52 -11.15
N GLU A 156 8.34 22.24 -11.90
CA GLU A 156 8.14 23.68 -11.74
C GLU A 156 7.16 23.99 -10.61
N ARG A 157 6.21 23.08 -10.40
CA ARG A 157 5.18 23.17 -9.37
C ARG A 157 4.91 21.84 -8.71
N ILE A 158 4.85 21.85 -7.37
CA ILE A 158 4.34 20.75 -6.55
C ILE A 158 3.22 21.27 -5.65
N ALA A 159 2.04 20.67 -5.75
CA ALA A 159 0.90 20.95 -4.86
C ALA A 159 0.45 19.66 -4.16
N VAL A 160 0.39 19.67 -2.83
CA VAL A 160 -0.05 18.52 -2.05
C VAL A 160 -1.19 18.93 -1.11
N ARG A 161 -2.33 18.26 -1.22
CA ARG A 161 -3.47 18.38 -0.30
C ARG A 161 -3.66 17.07 0.46
N VAL A 162 -3.75 17.14 1.77
CA VAL A 162 -3.92 15.95 2.62
C VAL A 162 -5.17 16.09 3.48
N LEU A 163 -6.14 15.20 3.29
CA LEU A 163 -7.35 15.10 4.08
C LEU A 163 -7.19 13.97 5.10
N LEU A 164 -7.24 14.34 6.36
CA LEU A 164 -6.96 13.48 7.51
C LEU A 164 -8.22 13.37 8.40
N PRO A 165 -8.38 12.29 9.17
CA PRO A 165 -9.40 12.26 10.21
C PRO A 165 -9.08 13.29 11.29
N ASP A 166 -10.12 13.89 11.87
CA ASP A 166 -10.01 14.72 13.06
C ASP A 166 -9.83 13.84 14.31
N PRO A 167 -8.65 13.83 14.95
CA PRO A 167 -8.40 13.00 16.12
C PRO A 167 -9.18 13.48 17.35
N ASP A 168 -9.66 14.72 17.37
CA ASP A 168 -10.46 15.29 18.45
C ASP A 168 -11.94 14.83 18.36
N ALA A 169 -12.38 14.40 17.17
CA ALA A 169 -13.73 13.91 16.93
C ALA A 169 -13.93 12.45 17.40
N PRO A 170 -15.19 12.02 17.62
CA PRO A 170 -15.51 10.62 17.92
C PRO A 170 -15.36 9.75 16.67
N LEU A 171 -14.16 9.22 16.46
CA LEU A 171 -13.86 8.28 15.38
C LEU A 171 -14.20 6.84 15.79
N ALA A 172 -14.68 6.03 14.84
CA ALA A 172 -14.86 4.59 15.01
C ALA A 172 -13.52 3.85 15.12
N LEU A 173 -12.42 4.40 14.60
CA LEU A 173 -11.07 3.83 14.66
C LEU A 173 -10.01 4.95 14.76
N PRO A 174 -8.87 4.70 15.41
CA PRO A 174 -8.58 3.52 16.25
C PRO A 174 -9.31 3.59 17.60
N GLN A 175 -9.58 2.45 18.22
CA GLN A 175 -10.22 2.36 19.54
C GLN A 175 -9.72 1.17 20.35
N VAL A 176 -9.78 1.24 21.67
CA VAL A 176 -9.41 0.12 22.56
C VAL A 176 -10.44 -1.00 22.42
N VAL A 177 -9.98 -2.26 22.36
CA VAL A 177 -10.87 -3.42 22.30
C VAL A 177 -11.70 -3.49 23.60
N GLY A 178 -13.02 -3.42 23.47
CA GLY A 178 -13.94 -3.44 24.61
C GLY A 178 -14.15 -2.09 25.31
N GLU A 179 -13.39 -1.04 24.96
CA GLU A 179 -13.55 0.32 25.50
C GLU A 179 -13.55 1.39 24.39
N PRO A 180 -14.66 1.55 23.63
CA PRO A 180 -14.75 2.53 22.53
C PRO A 180 -14.56 3.99 22.96
N GLY A 181 -14.87 4.31 24.23
CA GLY A 181 -14.74 5.66 24.78
C GLY A 181 -13.31 6.06 25.14
N ASN A 182 -12.37 5.11 25.17
CA ASN A 182 -10.99 5.37 25.56
C ASN A 182 -10.28 6.22 24.50
N THR A 183 -9.78 7.40 24.90
CA THR A 183 -9.21 8.40 23.99
C THR A 183 -7.75 8.12 23.62
N ARG A 184 -7.03 7.26 24.36
CA ARG A 184 -5.58 7.02 24.19
C ARG A 184 -5.18 6.68 22.75
N PRO A 185 -5.90 5.82 22.00
CA PRO A 185 -5.56 5.55 20.61
C PRO A 185 -5.70 6.77 19.69
N ARG A 186 -6.69 7.64 19.95
CA ARG A 186 -6.90 8.89 19.21
C ARG A 186 -5.89 9.97 19.58
N GLU A 187 -5.44 10.01 20.82
CA GLU A 187 -4.33 10.87 21.26
C GLU A 187 -3.03 10.51 20.53
N ARG A 188 -2.69 9.21 20.48
CA ARG A 188 -1.58 8.73 19.65
C ARG A 188 -1.74 9.09 18.18
N LEU A 189 -2.95 8.93 17.63
CA LEU A 189 -3.22 9.30 16.24
C LEU A 189 -2.93 10.80 16.01
N ARG A 190 -3.35 11.68 16.93
CA ARG A 190 -3.06 13.12 16.89
C ARG A 190 -1.56 13.38 16.83
N GLU A 191 -0.79 12.79 17.74
CA GLU A 191 0.66 12.98 17.83
C GLU A 191 1.38 12.45 16.58
N THR A 192 1.08 11.22 16.20
CA THR A 192 1.72 10.56 15.05
C THR A 192 1.42 11.31 13.75
N THR A 193 0.17 11.71 13.55
CA THR A 193 -0.25 12.48 12.36
C THR A 193 0.39 13.86 12.35
N GLY A 194 0.45 14.54 13.51
CA GLY A 194 1.13 15.83 13.66
C GLY A 194 2.62 15.75 13.30
N HIS A 195 3.33 14.73 13.78
CA HIS A 195 4.75 14.51 13.44
C HIS A 195 4.95 14.21 11.96
N ILE A 196 4.18 13.29 11.39
CA ILE A 196 4.30 12.89 9.98
C ILE A 196 4.01 14.08 9.07
N PHE A 197 2.88 14.75 9.26
CA PHE A 197 2.50 15.88 8.42
C PHE A 197 3.46 17.07 8.60
N GLY A 198 3.88 17.36 9.83
CA GLY A 198 4.85 18.40 10.12
C GLY A 198 6.17 18.20 9.36
N SER A 199 6.71 16.98 9.41
CA SER A 199 7.94 16.59 8.69
C SER A 199 7.77 16.66 7.17
N LEU A 200 6.66 16.14 6.64
CA LEU A 200 6.34 16.19 5.22
C LEU A 200 6.23 17.63 4.70
N ARG A 201 5.47 18.47 5.40
CA ARG A 201 5.28 19.89 5.08
C ARG A 201 6.60 20.65 5.09
N HIS A 202 7.45 20.39 6.08
CA HIS A 202 8.79 20.98 6.12
C HIS A 202 9.62 20.56 4.90
N SER A 203 9.72 19.26 4.64
CA SER A 203 10.54 18.69 3.57
C SER A 203 10.17 19.23 2.18
N LEU A 204 8.87 19.30 1.88
CA LEU A 204 8.37 19.86 0.62
C LEU A 204 8.65 21.37 0.52
N ARG A 205 8.38 22.15 1.57
CA ARG A 205 8.66 23.60 1.58
C ARG A 205 10.15 23.91 1.40
N MET A 206 11.02 23.05 1.91
CA MET A 206 12.47 23.20 1.74
C MET A 206 12.92 23.09 0.27
N LEU A 207 12.17 22.43 -0.61
CA LEU A 207 12.47 22.44 -2.05
C LEU A 207 12.41 23.85 -2.64
N LYS A 208 11.41 24.64 -2.25
CA LYS A 208 11.27 26.04 -2.65
C LYS A 208 12.38 26.90 -2.05
N VAL A 209 12.65 26.74 -0.76
CA VAL A 209 13.72 27.49 -0.06
C VAL A 209 15.08 27.25 -0.70
N ARG A 210 15.36 26.01 -1.13
CA ARG A 210 16.60 25.63 -1.81
C ARG A 210 16.63 26.01 -3.31
N GLY A 211 15.56 26.59 -3.84
CA GLY A 211 15.46 26.94 -5.26
C GLY A 211 15.35 25.73 -6.20
N LEU A 212 15.00 24.54 -5.69
CA LEU A 212 14.86 23.32 -6.49
C LEU A 212 13.52 23.26 -7.23
N VAL A 213 12.47 23.79 -6.62
CA VAL A 213 11.11 23.85 -7.19
C VAL A 213 10.54 25.24 -6.94
N PRO A 214 10.24 26.03 -7.99
CA PRO A 214 9.77 27.41 -7.86
C PRO A 214 8.47 27.56 -7.05
N GLU A 215 7.49 26.68 -7.30
CA GLU A 215 6.17 26.74 -6.66
C GLU A 215 5.91 25.47 -5.86
N VAL A 216 5.79 25.61 -4.53
CA VAL A 216 5.41 24.50 -3.65
C VAL A 216 4.26 24.93 -2.73
N THR A 217 3.16 24.19 -2.77
CA THR A 217 2.04 24.32 -1.84
C THR A 217 1.78 23.00 -1.13
N VAL A 218 1.58 23.06 0.18
CA VAL A 218 1.26 21.90 1.02
C VAL A 218 0.23 22.32 2.04
N GLU A 219 -0.95 21.72 1.96
CA GLU A 219 -2.08 21.99 2.85
C GLU A 219 -2.60 20.66 3.42
N ALA A 220 -2.99 20.68 4.69
CA ALA A 220 -3.79 19.60 5.26
C ALA A 220 -5.06 20.15 5.89
N ARG A 221 -6.10 19.32 5.81
CA ARG A 221 -7.38 19.54 6.46
C ARG A 221 -7.81 18.29 7.23
N LYS A 222 -8.57 18.49 8.30
CA LYS A 222 -9.17 17.43 9.09
C LYS A 222 -10.67 17.35 8.86
N VAL A 223 -11.23 16.13 8.93
CA VAL A 223 -12.66 15.87 8.84
C VAL A 223 -13.07 14.86 9.91
N SER A 224 -14.27 15.01 10.49
CA SER A 224 -14.81 14.07 11.48
C SER A 224 -15.37 12.80 10.85
N ILE A 225 -14.57 12.11 10.03
CA ILE A 225 -14.90 10.84 9.37
C ILE A 225 -13.80 9.84 9.68
N SER A 226 -14.18 8.62 10.09
CA SER A 226 -13.24 7.50 10.18
C SER A 226 -12.91 6.97 8.78
N PRO A 227 -11.64 7.01 8.34
CA PRO A 227 -11.27 6.57 7.01
C PRO A 227 -11.49 5.07 6.86
N THR A 228 -12.34 4.68 5.91
CA THR A 228 -12.57 3.28 5.50
C THR A 228 -11.67 2.86 4.33
N GLN A 229 -11.03 3.83 3.68
CA GLN A 229 -10.12 3.65 2.57
C GLN A 229 -8.99 4.66 2.63
N LYS A 230 -7.87 4.33 1.99
CA LYS A 230 -6.81 5.27 1.61
C LYS A 230 -6.96 5.58 0.13
N VAL A 231 -6.83 6.84 -0.26
CA VAL A 231 -6.98 7.30 -1.64
C VAL A 231 -5.87 8.29 -1.94
N TYR A 232 -5.20 8.11 -3.07
CA TYR A 232 -4.19 9.01 -3.59
C TYR A 232 -4.55 9.36 -5.02
N ILE A 233 -4.76 10.64 -5.31
CA ILE A 233 -5.03 11.16 -6.65
C ILE A 233 -3.78 11.90 -7.11
N LEU A 234 -3.18 11.43 -8.20
CA LEU A 234 -1.96 11.97 -8.79
C LEU A 234 -2.32 12.74 -10.06
N ASN A 235 -1.99 14.03 -10.10
CA ASN A 235 -2.26 14.96 -11.21
C ASN A 235 -3.72 15.05 -11.69
N GLY A 236 -4.68 14.52 -10.93
CA GLY A 236 -6.07 14.35 -11.40
C GLY A 236 -6.22 13.33 -12.52
N GLU A 237 -5.18 12.54 -12.81
CA GLU A 237 -5.11 11.58 -13.92
C GLU A 237 -5.13 10.13 -13.44
N GLU A 238 -4.64 9.88 -12.22
CA GLU A 238 -4.48 8.55 -11.67
C GLU A 238 -4.92 8.49 -10.21
N VAL A 239 -5.71 7.47 -9.89
CA VAL A 239 -6.11 7.14 -8.52
C VAL A 239 -5.48 5.82 -8.09
N LEU A 240 -4.86 5.84 -6.91
CA LEU A 240 -4.53 4.64 -6.15
C LEU A 240 -5.39 4.58 -4.90
N ALA A 241 -6.27 3.59 -4.79
CA ALA A 241 -7.18 3.45 -3.67
C ALA A 241 -7.12 2.06 -3.04
N GLY A 242 -7.38 1.95 -1.74
CA GLY A 242 -7.38 0.66 -1.04
C GLY A 242 -8.17 0.72 0.26
N HIS A 243 -8.89 -0.34 0.57
CA HIS A 243 -9.68 -0.41 1.80
C HIS A 243 -8.78 -0.57 3.02
N TYR A 244 -9.14 0.12 4.10
CA TYR A 244 -8.60 -0.16 5.42
C TYR A 244 -9.30 -1.39 5.99
N HIS A 245 -8.53 -2.39 6.39
CA HIS A 245 -9.04 -3.58 7.06
C HIS A 245 -8.84 -3.42 8.56
N VAL A 246 -9.92 -3.58 9.33
CA VAL A 246 -9.88 -3.52 10.79
C VAL A 246 -9.22 -4.78 11.33
N GLN A 247 -8.25 -4.59 12.20
CA GLN A 247 -7.51 -5.68 12.83
C GLN A 247 -7.25 -5.36 14.30
N SER A 248 -7.20 -6.40 15.13
CA SER A 248 -6.70 -6.27 16.49
C SER A 248 -5.18 -6.26 16.50
N ARG A 249 -4.58 -5.35 17.26
CA ARG A 249 -3.13 -5.30 17.49
C ARG A 249 -2.82 -4.81 18.89
N ARG A 250 -1.70 -5.27 19.44
CA ARG A 250 -1.14 -4.71 20.67
C ARG A 250 -0.20 -3.57 20.32
N VAL A 251 -0.41 -2.42 20.96
CA VAL A 251 0.38 -1.22 20.76
C VAL A 251 0.86 -0.67 22.10
N ASP A 252 2.10 -0.22 22.12
CA ASP A 252 2.67 0.49 23.26
C ASP A 252 2.20 1.96 23.21
N LEU A 253 1.25 2.31 24.07
CA LEU A 253 0.72 3.67 24.25
C LEU A 253 1.32 4.26 25.53
N ASP A 254 2.59 4.68 25.48
CA ASP A 254 3.40 5.19 26.61
C ASP A 254 3.78 4.16 27.69
N ARG A 255 4.31 4.62 28.85
CA ARG A 255 5.00 3.86 29.92
C ARG A 255 4.17 2.76 30.63
N ASP A 256 3.00 2.42 30.10
CA ASP A 256 2.12 1.36 30.60
C ASP A 256 2.31 0.04 29.83
N GLU A 257 1.56 -0.99 30.23
CA GLU A 257 1.47 -2.24 29.47
C GLU A 257 0.85 -2.01 28.07
N PRO A 258 1.30 -2.77 27.04
CA PRO A 258 0.73 -2.69 25.70
C PRO A 258 -0.78 -2.92 25.71
N ILE A 259 -1.54 -2.01 25.08
CA ILE A 259 -3.00 -2.09 24.99
C ILE A 259 -3.40 -2.74 23.67
N GLU A 260 -4.43 -3.58 23.71
CA GLU A 260 -5.05 -4.15 22.52
C GLU A 260 -6.06 -3.17 21.92
N ILE A 261 -5.85 -2.78 20.66
CA ILE A 261 -6.70 -1.83 19.94
C ILE A 261 -7.20 -2.42 18.62
N TYR A 262 -8.38 -1.99 18.19
CA TYR A 262 -8.78 -2.08 16.79
C TYR A 262 -8.13 -0.94 16.01
N ASP A 263 -7.37 -1.29 14.99
CA ASP A 263 -6.63 -0.37 14.14
C ASP A 263 -6.59 -0.90 12.70
N VAL A 264 -5.97 -0.16 11.78
CA VAL A 264 -5.95 -0.46 10.35
C VAL A 264 -4.52 -0.50 9.81
N LEU A 265 -4.23 -1.38 8.85
CA LEU A 265 -2.89 -1.47 8.25
C LEU A 265 -2.72 -0.39 7.17
N GLY A 266 -1.73 0.48 7.39
CA GLY A 266 -1.33 1.54 6.46
C GLY A 266 -0.51 1.02 5.28
N VAL A 267 0.70 0.55 5.53
CA VAL A 267 1.69 0.28 4.47
C VAL A 267 1.49 -1.07 3.78
N GLU A 268 1.01 -2.08 4.50
CA GLU A 268 0.83 -3.45 4.01
C GLU A 268 -0.48 -3.67 3.23
N GLY A 269 -1.42 -2.73 3.32
CA GLY A 269 -2.67 -2.81 2.57
C GLY A 269 -2.46 -2.70 1.05
N MET A 270 -3.34 -3.31 0.27
CA MET A 270 -3.27 -3.27 -1.20
C MET A 270 -3.81 -1.94 -1.74
N LEU A 271 -3.19 -1.45 -2.82
CA LEU A 271 -3.70 -0.36 -3.66
C LEU A 271 -4.13 -0.90 -5.01
N PHE A 272 -5.29 -0.43 -5.46
CA PHE A 272 -5.91 -0.65 -6.75
C PHE A 272 -5.71 0.62 -7.58
N ARG A 273 -5.25 0.45 -8.81
CA ARG A 273 -4.90 1.55 -9.70
C ARG A 273 -6.00 1.81 -10.73
N HIS A 274 -6.32 3.08 -10.91
CA HIS A 274 -7.28 3.58 -11.88
C HIS A 274 -6.65 4.77 -12.62
N THR A 275 -6.59 4.74 -13.95
CA THR A 275 -6.06 5.81 -14.79
C THR A 275 -7.12 6.33 -15.76
N ALA A 276 -7.21 7.65 -15.93
CA ALA A 276 -7.97 8.25 -17.02
C ALA A 276 -7.20 8.05 -18.33
N VAL A 277 -7.56 7.01 -19.08
CA VAL A 277 -7.07 6.78 -20.45
C VAL A 277 -8.27 6.80 -21.40
N ASP A 278 -8.09 7.37 -22.60
CA ASP A 278 -9.19 7.67 -23.53
C ASP A 278 -10.05 6.46 -23.94
N GLU A 279 -9.47 5.25 -23.87
CA GLU A 279 -10.14 4.00 -24.23
C GLU A 279 -10.87 3.32 -23.05
N ASP A 280 -10.63 3.73 -21.80
CA ASP A 280 -11.27 3.16 -20.60
C ASP A 280 -12.16 4.17 -19.88
N LYS A 281 -13.37 4.33 -20.40
CA LYS A 281 -14.38 5.28 -19.88
C LYS A 281 -14.75 5.01 -18.42
N VAL A 282 -14.74 3.74 -17.97
CA VAL A 282 -15.10 3.38 -16.59
C VAL A 282 -14.03 3.87 -15.63
N THR A 283 -12.77 3.60 -15.95
CA THR A 283 -11.66 4.00 -15.11
C THR A 283 -11.45 5.52 -15.13
N ALA A 284 -11.64 6.16 -16.28
CA ALA A 284 -11.65 7.62 -16.38
C ALA A 284 -12.76 8.26 -15.53
N ALA A 285 -13.99 7.74 -15.61
CA ALA A 285 -15.09 8.21 -14.77
C ALA A 285 -14.81 7.97 -13.28
N TYR A 286 -14.17 6.87 -12.90
CA TYR A 286 -13.79 6.62 -11.51
C TYR A 286 -12.79 7.68 -10.99
N VAL A 287 -11.78 8.04 -11.78
CA VAL A 287 -10.82 9.11 -11.42
C VAL A 287 -11.56 10.43 -11.23
N GLU A 288 -12.43 10.80 -12.18
CA GLU A 288 -13.21 12.05 -12.12
C GLU A 288 -14.13 12.09 -10.88
N GLN A 289 -14.87 11.01 -10.62
CA GLN A 289 -15.77 10.93 -9.47
C GLN A 289 -15.01 10.92 -8.14
N THR A 290 -13.83 10.32 -8.10
CA THR A 290 -12.96 10.32 -6.91
C THR A 290 -12.44 11.73 -6.63
N GLN A 291 -12.03 12.48 -7.66
CA GLN A 291 -11.64 13.88 -7.52
C GLN A 291 -12.80 14.73 -6.99
N LYS A 292 -14.00 14.58 -7.58
CA LYS A 292 -15.22 15.27 -7.11
C LYS A 292 -15.55 14.94 -5.66
N TRP A 293 -15.43 13.68 -5.26
CA TRP A 293 -15.62 13.26 -3.87
C TRP A 293 -14.60 13.92 -2.95
N PHE A 294 -13.31 13.89 -3.29
CA PHE A 294 -12.25 14.54 -2.49
C PHE A 294 -12.52 16.04 -2.33
N ASP A 295 -12.80 16.73 -3.43
CA ASP A 295 -13.08 18.17 -3.44
C ASP A 295 -14.34 18.51 -2.66
N SER A 296 -15.37 17.66 -2.72
CA SER A 296 -16.59 17.86 -1.92
C SER A 296 -16.27 17.89 -0.43
N LEU A 297 -15.45 16.96 0.08
CA LEU A 297 -15.03 16.96 1.48
C LEU A 297 -14.14 18.17 1.78
N TRP A 298 -13.14 18.40 0.93
CA TRP A 298 -12.14 19.44 1.09
C TRP A 298 -12.72 20.86 1.18
N HIS A 299 -13.73 21.18 0.37
CA HIS A 299 -14.30 22.51 0.27
C HIS A 299 -15.54 22.74 1.16
N THR A 300 -16.10 21.71 1.79
CA THR A 300 -17.32 21.84 2.60
C THR A 300 -17.07 21.62 4.08
N ILE A 301 -16.86 20.37 4.49
CA ILE A 301 -16.84 19.95 5.90
C ILE A 301 -15.43 19.80 6.47
N ALA A 302 -14.40 19.80 5.62
CA ALA A 302 -13.02 19.72 6.08
C ALA A 302 -12.52 21.08 6.55
N VAL A 303 -11.96 21.13 7.77
CA VAL A 303 -11.39 22.33 8.38
C VAL A 303 -9.86 22.27 8.34
N PRO A 304 -9.14 23.42 8.33
CA PRO A 304 -7.67 23.43 8.35
C PRO A 304 -7.08 22.57 9.48
N TRP A 305 -6.01 21.81 9.21
CA TRP A 305 -5.38 20.95 10.22
C TRP A 305 -4.96 21.71 11.48
N ASP A 306 -4.44 22.92 11.30
CA ASP A 306 -3.96 23.77 12.40
C ASP A 306 -5.10 24.57 13.10
N SER A 307 -6.38 24.30 12.78
CA SER A 307 -7.51 24.96 13.46
C SER A 307 -7.85 24.29 14.80
N SER A 308 -7.99 25.14 15.82
CA SER A 308 -8.33 24.77 17.20
C SER A 308 -9.79 24.38 17.36
#